data_AF-A0AAU2NC77-F1
#
_entry.id   AF-A0AAU2NC77-F1
#
_cell.length_a   1.000
_cell.length_b   1.000
_cell.length_c   1.000
_cell.angle_alpha   90.00
_cell.angle_beta   90.00
_cell.angle_gamma   90.00
#
_symmetry.space_group_name_H-M   'P 1'
#
loop_
_entity.id
_entity.type
_entity.pdbx_description
1 polymer ?
#
loop_
_entity_poly.entity_id
_entity_poly.type
_entity_poly.pdbx_seq_one_letter_code
_entity_poly.pdbx_strand_id
1 'polypeptide(L)' 'MSDPSPNTLEQAAEIRKARFGALPERVAFEDMVEEKAVLPAYRAVDAYDPDALAVRFSCLAADLGL' A
#
# COMPACT_ATOMS: atom_id res chain seq x y z
N MET A 1 34.76 5.38 -0.12
CA MET A 1 33.96 4.80 0.97
C MET A 1 34.17 3.30 0.87
N SER A 2 34.90 2.68 1.79
CA SER A 2 35.17 1.24 1.70
C SER A 2 33.92 0.46 2.08
N ASP A 3 33.57 -0.55 1.27
CA ASP A 3 32.46 -1.44 1.60
C ASP A 3 32.74 -2.21 2.89
N PRO A 4 31.74 -2.39 3.77
CA PRO A 4 31.90 -3.18 4.97
C PRO A 4 32.23 -4.63 4.61
N SER A 5 33.25 -5.18 5.27
CA SER A 5 33.61 -6.60 5.16
C SER A 5 32.41 -7.48 5.53
N PRO A 6 32.25 -8.67 4.91
CA PRO A 6 31.21 -9.64 5.27
C PRO A 6 31.12 -9.92 6.78
N ASN A 7 32.25 -9.98 7.47
CA ASN A 7 32.31 -10.18 8.93
C ASN A 7 31.62 -9.03 9.69
N THR A 8 31.76 -7.79 9.23
CA THR A 8 31.09 -6.63 9.83
C THR A 8 29.57 -6.71 9.67
N LEU A 9 29.08 -7.24 8.54
CA LEU A 9 27.65 -7.44 8.28
C LEU A 9 27.07 -8.56 9.17
N GLU A 10 27.81 -9.66 9.34
CA GLU A 10 27.42 -10.77 10.22
C GLU A 10 27.33 -10.31 11.68
N GLN A 11 28.32 -9.57 12.18
CA GLN A 11 28.27 -9.01 13.54
C GLN A 11 27.07 -8.08 13.74
N ALA A 12 26.78 -7.22 12.75
CA ALA A 12 25.62 -6.34 12.80
C ALA A 12 24.28 -7.11 12.73
N ALA A 13 24.25 -8.28 12.08
CA ALA A 13 23.10 -9.16 12.05
C ALA A 13 22.88 -9.84 13.41
N GLU A 14 23.95 -10.33 14.05
CA GLU A 14 23.87 -10.96 15.38
C GLU A 14 23.45 -9.97 16.47
N ILE A 15 23.95 -8.73 16.43
CA ILE A 15 23.49 -7.66 17.35
C ILE A 15 21.99 -7.38 17.17
N ARG A 16 21.49 -7.39 15.92
CA ARG A 16 20.04 -7.22 15.67
C ARG A 16 19.24 -8.41 16.19
N LYS A 17 19.67 -9.65 15.94
CA LYS A 17 19.00 -10.84 16.47
C LYS A 17 18.96 -10.86 18.00
N ALA A 18 20.06 -10.49 18.66
CA ALA A 18 20.10 -10.39 20.11
C ALA A 18 19.14 -9.33 20.67
N ARG A 19 18.96 -8.21 19.94
CA ARG A 19 18.07 -7.11 20.34
C ARG A 19 16.60 -7.40 20.05
N PHE A 20 16.29 -8.02 18.91
CA PHE A 20 14.93 -8.14 18.38
C PHE A 20 14.39 -9.57 18.34
N GLY A 21 15.22 -10.57 18.61
CA GLY A 21 14.85 -11.98 18.51
C GLY A 21 14.67 -12.44 17.07
N ALA A 22 13.94 -13.55 16.91
CA ALA A 22 13.51 -14.06 15.61
C ALA A 22 12.21 -13.38 15.16
N LEU A 23 11.99 -13.33 13.84
CA LEU A 23 10.69 -12.96 13.31
C LEU A 23 9.64 -14.02 13.73
N PRO A 24 8.42 -13.59 14.10
CA PRO A 24 7.31 -14.51 14.27
C PRO A 24 7.02 -15.32 13.00
N GLU A 25 6.25 -16.39 13.14
CA GLU A 25 5.73 -17.12 11.99
C GLU A 25 4.94 -16.19 11.07
N ARG A 26 5.07 -16.42 9.76
CA ARG A 26 4.38 -15.63 8.74
C ARG A 26 2.88 -15.90 8.84
N VAL A 27 2.08 -14.83 8.84
CA VAL A 27 0.62 -14.93 8.75
C VAL A 27 0.24 -15.51 7.39
N ALA A 28 -0.71 -16.45 7.38
CA ALA A 28 -1.24 -17.01 6.14
C ALA A 28 -1.89 -15.90 5.31
N PHE A 29 -1.78 -15.98 3.98
CA PHE A 29 -2.27 -14.89 3.11
C PHE A 29 -3.78 -14.70 3.25
N GLU A 30 -4.49 -15.81 3.49
CA GLU A 30 -5.92 -15.89 3.69
C GLU A 30 -6.37 -15.14 4.96
N ASP A 31 -5.51 -15.04 5.97
CA ASP A 31 -5.78 -14.32 7.23
C ASP A 31 -5.42 -12.82 7.12
N MET A 32 -4.81 -12.39 6.01
CA MET A 32 -4.45 -10.98 5.76
C MET A 32 -5.55 -10.20 5.02
N VAL A 33 -6.65 -10.84 4.66
CA VAL A 33 -7.75 -10.24 3.88
C VAL A 33 -9.06 -10.31 4.65
N GLU A 34 -9.93 -9.30 4.46
CA GLU A 34 -11.29 -9.28 5.02
C GLU A 34 -12.29 -8.95 3.90
N GLU A 35 -13.39 -9.70 3.84
CA GLU A 35 -14.50 -9.39 2.94
C GLU A 35 -15.35 -8.26 3.50
N LYS A 36 -15.61 -7.24 2.68
CA LYS A 36 -16.51 -6.13 3.02
C LYS A 36 -17.73 -6.15 2.11
N ALA A 37 -18.91 -6.16 2.71
CA ALA A 37 -20.17 -6.04 1.98
C ALA A 37 -20.19 -4.72 1.18
N VAL A 38 -20.54 -4.81 -0.09
CA VAL A 38 -20.78 -3.64 -0.94
C VAL A 38 -22.02 -2.93 -0.39
N LEU A 39 -21.89 -1.64 -0.05
CA LEU A 39 -23.04 -0.83 0.34
C LEU A 39 -24.02 -0.75 -0.85
N PRO A 40 -25.34 -0.71 -0.60
CA PRO A 40 -26.32 -0.51 -1.67
C PRO A 40 -25.94 0.72 -2.51
N ALA A 41 -25.96 0.55 -3.83
CA ALA A 41 -25.78 1.61 -4.81
C ALA A 41 -26.61 2.85 -4.41
N TYR A 42 -25.93 3.96 -4.06
CA TYR A 42 -26.61 5.21 -3.79
C TYR A 42 -27.01 5.80 -5.14
N ARG A 43 -28.28 5.59 -5.54
CA ARG A 43 -28.79 5.95 -6.87
C ARG A 43 -28.50 7.40 -7.30
N ALA A 44 -28.31 8.33 -6.38
CA ALA A 44 -27.96 9.71 -6.71
C ALA A 44 -26.47 9.96 -6.98
N VAL A 45 -25.57 9.04 -6.61
CA VAL A 45 -24.14 9.04 -6.98
C VAL A 45 -23.91 8.18 -8.24
N ASP A 46 -24.69 7.11 -8.42
CA ASP A 46 -24.57 6.20 -9.56
C ASP A 46 -25.34 6.65 -10.82
N ALA A 47 -26.09 7.75 -10.73
CA ALA A 47 -26.67 8.38 -11.91
C ALA A 47 -25.55 9.04 -12.72
N TYR A 48 -25.35 8.55 -13.95
CA TYR A 48 -24.38 9.14 -14.87
C TYR A 48 -24.78 10.58 -15.21
N ASP A 49 -23.98 11.53 -14.73
CA ASP A 49 -24.09 12.96 -15.04
C ASP A 49 -22.76 13.42 -15.66
N PRO A 50 -22.71 13.59 -17.00
CA PRO A 50 -21.49 13.99 -17.70
C PRO A 50 -21.00 15.38 -17.28
N ASP A 51 -21.91 16.29 -16.92
CA ASP A 51 -21.57 17.66 -16.53
C ASP A 51 -20.91 17.65 -15.14
N ALA A 52 -21.46 16.88 -14.20
CA ALA A 52 -20.84 16.70 -12.89
C ALA A 52 -19.48 15.98 -12.98
N LEU A 53 -19.31 15.03 -13.91
CA LEU A 53 -18.02 14.37 -14.15
C LEU A 53 -16.98 15.33 -14.70
N ALA A 54 -17.35 16.20 -15.65
CA ALA A 54 -16.46 17.21 -16.22
C ALA A 54 -15.89 18.15 -15.15
N VAL A 55 -16.72 18.57 -14.17
CA VAL A 55 -16.27 19.38 -13.04
C VAL A 55 -15.28 18.59 -12.15
N ARG A 56 -15.64 17.35 -11.75
CA ARG A 56 -14.83 16.51 -10.86
C ARG A 56 -13.44 16.18 -11.43
N PHE A 57 -13.35 15.98 -12.74
CA PHE A 57 -12.11 15.56 -13.39
C PHE A 57 -11.39 16.67 -14.17
N SER A 58 -11.83 17.92 -14.03
CA SER A 58 -11.22 19.07 -14.72
C SER A 58 -9.72 19.22 -14.47
N CYS A 59 -9.27 19.12 -13.21
CA CYS A 59 -7.84 19.20 -12.90
C CYS A 59 -7.05 18.03 -13.49
N LEU A 60 -7.60 16.81 -13.42
CA LEU A 60 -6.97 15.63 -14.00
C LEU A 60 -6.85 15.75 -15.52
N ALA A 61 -7.87 16.27 -16.19
CA ALA A 61 -7.83 16.54 -17.63
C ALA A 61 -6.73 17.55 -17.97
N ALA A 62 -6.60 18.62 -17.18
CA ALA A 62 -5.53 19.61 -17.35
C ALA A 62 -4.13 19.00 -17.14
N ASP A 63 -3.96 18.15 -16.13
CA ASP A 63 -2.70 17.45 -15.87
C ASP A 63 -2.30 16.50 -17.03
N LEU A 64 -3.30 15.96 -17.74
CA LEU A 64 -3.12 15.08 -18.89
C LEU A 64 -3.10 15.80 -20.25
N GLY A 65 -3.41 17.11 -20.28
CA GLY A 65 -3.46 17.92 -21.50
C GLY A 65 -4.67 17.63 -22.41
N LEU A 66 -5.81 17.22 -21.85
CA LEU A 66 -7.08 16.94 -22.55
C LEU A 66 -7.99 18.18 -22.62
#